data_AF-A0A126PBR7-F1
#
_entry.id   AF-A0A126PBR7-F1
#
_cell.length_a   1.000
_cell.length_b   1.000
_cell.length_c   1.000
_cell.angle_alpha   90.00
_cell.angle_beta   90.00
_cell.angle_gamma   90.00
#
_symmetry.space_group_name_H-M   'P 1'
#
loop_
_entity.id
_entity.type
_entity.pdbx_description
1 polymer ?
#
loop_
_entity_poly.entity_id
_entity_poly.type
_entity_poly.pdbx_seq_one_letter_code
_entity_poly.pdbx_strand_id
1 'polypeptide(L)'
;MDLFTWLADLGYLGLVRDYDVAAQSLPHRKPRRSKKAPAAALTGTQRADNRAHARRRVKVEHAISGAKRLGCVTQAYRNKSLACNDRVVVLACGIWNWHLTKKKKAI
;
A
#
# COMPACT_ATOMS: atom_id res chain seq x y z
N MET A 1 -17.96 -4.47 10.42
CA MET A 1 -17.34 -3.95 9.18
C MET A 1 -16.06 -4.74 8.94
N ASP A 2 -16.14 -6.08 8.96
CA ASP A 2 -14.98 -6.93 9.30
C ASP A 2 -14.41 -7.69 8.10
N LEU A 3 -14.81 -7.32 6.87
CA LEU A 3 -14.39 -8.06 5.69
C LEU A 3 -12.94 -7.78 5.27
N PHE A 4 -12.37 -6.62 5.65
CA PHE A 4 -11.06 -6.18 5.14
C PHE A 4 -10.21 -5.52 6.23
N THR A 5 -8.91 -5.80 6.22
CA THR A 5 -7.93 -5.14 7.09
C THR A 5 -7.27 -3.98 6.34
N TRP A 6 -7.35 -2.79 6.92
CA TRP A 6 -6.66 -1.61 6.39
C TRP A 6 -5.15 -1.70 6.60
N LEU A 7 -4.38 -1.39 5.56
CA LEU A 7 -2.92 -1.37 5.57
C LEU A 7 -2.45 -0.08 4.89
N ALA A 8 -1.90 0.84 5.66
CA ALA A 8 -1.49 2.15 5.18
C ALA A 8 -0.10 2.54 5.71
N ASP A 9 0.48 3.59 5.13
CA ASP A 9 1.78 4.12 5.53
C ASP A 9 1.67 5.39 6.37
N LEU A 10 2.80 5.84 6.95
CA LEU A 10 2.85 7.04 7.79
C LEU A 10 2.54 8.35 7.05
N GLY A 11 2.40 8.33 5.72
CA GLY A 11 1.88 9.45 4.93
C GLY A 11 0.36 9.59 5.02
N TYR A 12 -0.36 8.52 5.40
CA TYR A 12 -1.82 8.50 5.50
C TYR A 12 -2.33 8.58 6.95
N LEU A 13 -1.71 9.41 7.78
CA LEU A 13 -2.14 9.61 9.18
C LEU A 13 -3.61 10.06 9.30
N GLY A 14 -4.12 10.74 8.27
CA GLY A 14 -5.52 11.16 8.18
C GLY A 14 -6.52 10.00 8.20
N LEU A 15 -6.15 8.79 7.79
CA LEU A 15 -7.06 7.63 7.84
C LEU A 15 -7.51 7.33 9.27
N VAL A 16 -6.58 7.36 10.21
CA VAL A 16 -6.88 7.12 11.63
C VAL A 16 -7.49 8.36 12.27
N ARG A 17 -7.07 9.56 11.88
CA ARG A 17 -7.55 10.82 12.47
C ARG A 17 -8.98 11.18 12.03
N ASP A 18 -9.28 11.02 10.74
CA ASP A 18 -10.45 11.62 10.10
C ASP A 18 -11.50 10.59 9.65
N TYR A 19 -11.13 9.30 9.54
CA TYR A 19 -11.97 8.25 8.94
C TYR A 19 -12.23 7.03 9.84
N ASP A 20 -11.99 7.15 11.16
CA ASP A 20 -12.22 6.10 12.17
C ASP A 20 -11.58 4.74 11.81
N VAL A 21 -10.46 4.78 11.08
CA VAL A 21 -9.71 3.56 10.75
C VAL A 21 -8.88 3.16 11.96
N ALA A 22 -8.88 1.86 12.27
CA ALA A 22 -8.11 1.29 13.36
C ALA A 22 -6.63 1.74 13.32
N ALA A 23 -6.08 2.19 14.45
CA ALA A 23 -4.70 2.69 14.54
C ALA A 23 -3.65 1.66 14.11
N GLN A 24 -3.96 0.36 14.25
CA GLN A 24 -3.12 -0.76 13.83
C GLN A 24 -2.96 -0.87 12.30
N SER A 25 -3.75 -0.12 11.53
CA SER A 25 -3.59 0.01 10.08
C SER A 25 -2.30 0.73 9.69
N LEU A 26 -1.73 1.53 10.60
CA LEU A 26 -0.47 2.26 10.41
C LEU A 26 0.69 1.57 11.14
N PRO A 27 1.92 1.64 10.60
CA PRO A 27 3.10 1.18 11.33
C PRO A 27 3.44 2.13 12.49
N HIS A 28 4.17 1.65 13.49
CA HIS A 28 4.66 2.45 14.60
C HIS A 28 5.63 3.52 14.11
N ARG A 29 5.28 4.79 14.37
CA ARG A 29 6.14 5.93 14.08
C ARG A 29 7.29 5.98 15.10
N LYS A 30 8.52 6.18 14.61
CA LYS A 30 9.66 6.42 15.50
C LYS A 30 9.39 7.68 16.34
N PRO A 31 9.54 7.61 17.69
CA PRO A 31 9.33 8.78 18.53
C PRO A 31 10.29 9.90 18.15
N ARG A 32 9.81 11.15 18.25
CA ARG A 32 10.62 12.33 17.96
C ARG A 32 11.68 12.49 19.05
N ARG A 33 12.94 12.69 18.65
CA ARG A 33 14.01 13.03 19.58
C ARG A 33 13.70 14.36 20.24
N SER A 34 13.82 14.43 21.57
CA SER A 34 13.64 15.67 22.33
C SER A 34 14.74 15.80 23.38
N LYS A 35 14.90 17.00 23.97
CA LYS A 35 15.84 17.20 25.09
C LYS A 35 15.55 16.24 26.27
N LYS A 36 14.28 15.90 26.48
CA LYS A 36 13.82 14.95 27.52
C LYS A 36 13.98 13.48 27.13
N ALA A 37 14.03 13.18 25.83
CA ALA A 37 14.19 11.83 25.30
C ALA A 37 15.24 11.83 24.16
N PRO A 38 16.53 11.94 24.50
CA PRO A 38 17.61 12.04 23.52
C PRO A 38 17.83 10.71 22.76
N ALA A 39 17.47 9.57 23.34
CA ALA A 39 17.57 8.23 22.75
C ALA A 39 16.21 7.71 22.25
N ALA A 40 15.47 8.54 21.51
CA ALA A 40 14.18 8.15 20.95
C ALA A 40 14.34 7.05 19.89
N ALA A 41 13.98 5.80 20.24
CA ALA A 41 14.05 4.64 19.38
C ALA A 41 12.76 3.82 19.46
N LEU A 42 12.47 3.06 18.41
CA LEU A 42 11.41 2.04 18.44
C LEU A 42 11.88 0.88 19.30
N THR A 43 10.95 0.35 20.11
CA THR A 43 11.17 -0.86 20.90
C THR A 43 11.34 -2.08 19.98
N GLY A 44 11.88 -3.18 20.50
CA GLY A 44 12.06 -4.42 19.74
C GLY A 44 10.73 -4.94 19.17
N THR A 45 9.65 -4.88 19.97
CA THR A 45 8.30 -5.27 19.57
C THR A 45 7.76 -4.38 18.46
N GLN A 46 7.85 -3.06 18.59
CA GLN A 46 7.42 -2.11 17.55
C GLN A 46 8.16 -2.33 16.22
N ARG A 47 9.45 -2.68 16.28
CA ARG A 47 10.24 -3.01 15.07
C ARG A 47 9.77 -4.32 14.42
N ALA A 48 9.44 -5.33 15.23
CA ALA A 48 8.90 -6.59 14.74
C ALA A 48 7.54 -6.38 14.06
N ASP A 49 6.66 -5.59 14.67
CA ASP A 49 5.36 -5.22 14.10
C ASP A 49 5.52 -4.46 12.77
N ASN A 50 6.39 -3.45 12.74
CA ASN A 50 6.69 -2.70 11.51
C ASN A 50 7.27 -3.61 10.42
N ARG A 51 8.09 -4.59 10.78
CA ARG A 51 8.63 -5.57 9.83
C ARG A 51 7.53 -6.47 9.28
N ALA A 52 6.60 -6.93 10.11
CA ALA A 52 5.45 -7.70 9.67
C ALA A 52 4.52 -6.88 8.75
N HIS A 53 4.27 -5.61 9.11
CA HIS A 53 3.50 -4.66 8.31
C HIS A 53 4.14 -4.42 6.93
N ALA A 54 5.44 -4.12 6.89
CA ALA A 54 6.19 -3.92 5.66
C ALA A 54 6.18 -5.17 4.76
N ARG A 55 6.34 -6.38 5.33
CA ARG A 55 6.27 -7.65 4.56
C ARG A 55 4.94 -7.83 3.84
N ARG A 56 3.83 -7.40 4.43
CA ARG A 56 2.51 -7.44 3.78
C ARG A 56 2.43 -6.41 2.66
N ARG A 57 2.88 -5.19 2.91
CA ARG A 57 2.91 -4.10 1.92
C ARG A 57 3.72 -4.43 0.67
N VAL A 58 4.90 -5.04 0.81
CA VAL A 58 5.74 -5.40 -0.34
C VAL A 58 4.99 -6.26 -1.36
N LYS A 59 4.14 -7.19 -0.90
CA LYS A 59 3.31 -8.02 -1.80
C LYS A 59 2.30 -7.17 -2.57
N VAL A 60 1.64 -6.23 -1.89
CA VAL A 60 0.66 -5.30 -2.48
C VAL A 60 1.35 -4.36 -3.47
N GLU A 61 2.50 -3.80 -3.09
CA GLU A 61 3.30 -2.91 -3.94
C GLU A 61 3.81 -3.62 -5.19
N HIS A 62 4.21 -4.89 -5.10
CA HIS A 62 4.54 -5.71 -6.27
C HIS A 62 3.34 -5.92 -7.19
N ALA A 63 2.15 -6.13 -6.65
CA ALA A 63 0.93 -6.27 -7.45
C ALA A 63 0.57 -4.95 -8.18
N ILE A 64 0.61 -3.82 -7.45
CA ILE A 64 0.38 -2.48 -8.02
C ILE A 64 1.43 -2.15 -9.09
N SER A 65 2.71 -2.41 -8.80
CA SER A 65 3.81 -2.19 -9.73
C SER A 65 3.69 -3.05 -10.98
N GLY A 66 3.10 -4.24 -10.84
CA GLY A 66 2.75 -5.11 -11.96
C GLY A 66 1.80 -4.45 -12.94
N ALA A 67 0.67 -3.91 -12.46
CA ALA A 67 -0.27 -3.16 -13.28
C ALA A 67 0.36 -1.92 -13.93
N LYS A 68 1.24 -1.23 -13.19
CA LYS A 68 2.00 -0.06 -13.68
C LYS A 68 2.96 -0.37 -14.84
N ARG A 69 3.32 -1.63 -15.11
CA ARG A 69 4.12 -1.98 -16.30
C ARG A 69 3.40 -1.62 -17.60
N LEU A 70 2.08 -1.48 -17.56
CA LEU A 70 1.29 -1.00 -18.68
C LEU A 70 1.35 0.53 -18.73
N GLY A 71 1.81 1.07 -19.86
CA GLY A 71 2.00 2.51 -20.07
C GLY A 71 0.74 3.34 -19.78
N CYS A 72 -0.44 2.77 -20.00
CA CYS A 72 -1.73 3.42 -19.71
C CYS A 72 -1.96 3.77 -18.24
N VAL A 73 -1.26 3.11 -17.29
CA VAL A 73 -1.35 3.38 -15.85
C VAL A 73 -0.17 4.21 -15.34
N THR A 74 0.99 4.17 -16.01
CA THR A 74 2.19 4.91 -15.58
C THR A 74 2.31 6.29 -16.19
N GLN A 75 1.86 6.47 -17.42
CA GLN A 75 1.91 7.76 -18.07
C GLN A 75 0.81 8.68 -17.55
N ALA A 76 1.03 9.99 -17.68
CA ALA A 76 0.02 10.98 -17.32
C ALA A 76 -1.28 10.70 -18.09
N TYR A 77 -2.33 10.36 -17.34
CA TYR A 77 -3.64 10.06 -17.92
C TYR A 77 -4.34 11.38 -18.28
N ARG A 78 -4.42 11.68 -19.58
CA ARG A 78 -4.97 12.94 -20.11
C ARG A 78 -6.43 12.84 -20.57
N ASN A 79 -7.09 11.71 -20.34
CA ASN A 79 -8.50 11.58 -20.69
C ASN A 79 -9.35 12.43 -19.73
N LYS A 80 -10.38 13.09 -20.26
CA LYS A 80 -11.30 13.95 -19.50
C LYS A 80 -12.50 13.18 -18.91
N SER A 81 -12.72 11.95 -19.34
CA SER A 81 -13.83 11.12 -18.87
C SER A 81 -13.47 10.42 -17.55
N LEU A 82 -14.09 10.87 -16.45
CA LEU A 82 -14.02 10.23 -15.13
C LEU A 82 -14.42 8.75 -15.20
N ALA A 83 -15.45 8.42 -15.99
CA ALA A 83 -15.92 7.05 -16.17
C ALA A 83 -14.89 6.11 -16.80
N CYS A 84 -13.87 6.66 -17.48
CA CYS A 84 -12.81 5.87 -18.12
C CYS A 84 -11.62 5.61 -17.18
N ASN A 85 -11.37 6.49 -16.21
CA ASN A 85 -10.17 6.41 -15.36
C ASN A 85 -10.10 5.10 -14.57
N ASP A 86 -11.15 4.78 -13.81
CA ASP A 86 -11.20 3.55 -13.01
C ASP A 86 -11.19 2.30 -13.89
N ARG A 87 -11.85 2.36 -15.06
CA ARG A 87 -11.89 1.24 -16.02
C ARG A 87 -10.50 0.90 -16.53
N VAL A 88 -9.66 1.89 -16.82
CA VAL A 88 -8.28 1.67 -17.28
C VAL A 88 -7.47 0.92 -16.22
N VAL A 89 -7.60 1.30 -14.95
CA VAL A 89 -6.93 0.63 -13.84
C VAL A 89 -7.43 -0.82 -13.67
N VAL A 90 -8.74 -1.03 -13.71
CA VAL A 90 -9.35 -2.38 -13.62
C VAL A 90 -8.85 -3.29 -14.75
N LEU A 91 -8.86 -2.79 -15.99
CA LEU A 91 -8.38 -3.54 -17.15
C LEU A 91 -6.89 -3.86 -17.02
N ALA A 92 -6.07 -2.90 -16.60
CA ALA A 92 -4.64 -3.11 -16.40
C ALA A 92 -4.34 -4.18 -15.33
N CYS A 93 -5.05 -4.14 -14.20
CA CYS A 93 -4.97 -5.17 -13.17
C CYS A 93 -5.40 -6.55 -13.71
N GLY A 94 -6.48 -6.62 -14.49
CA GLY A 94 -6.96 -7.83 -15.13
C GLY A 94 -5.94 -8.46 -16.08
N ILE A 95 -5.35 -7.64 -16.96
CA ILE A 95 -4.29 -8.05 -17.90
C ILE A 95 -3.07 -8.60 -17.13
N TRP A 96 -2.64 -7.91 -16.06
CA TRP A 96 -1.52 -8.36 -15.25
C TRP A 96 -1.80 -9.70 -14.54
N ASN A 97 -3.00 -9.86 -13.98
CA ASN A 97 -3.42 -11.11 -13.33
C ASN A 97 -3.47 -12.27 -14.33
N TRP A 98 -3.97 -12.02 -15.54
CA TRP A 98 -3.99 -13.01 -16.61
C TRP A 98 -2.56 -13.43 -17.00
N HIS A 99 -1.65 -12.47 -17.16
CA HIS A 99 -0.22 -12.73 -17.43
C HIS A 99 0.44 -13.59 -16.35
N LEU A 100 0.21 -13.28 -15.07
CA LEU A 100 0.72 -14.10 -13.95
C LEU A 100 0.17 -15.53 -13.99
N THR A 101 -1.09 -15.71 -14.38
CA THR A 101 -1.74 -17.02 -14.50
C THR A 101 -1.12 -17.85 -15.63
N LYS A 102 -0.80 -17.22 -16.77
CA LYS A 102 -0.14 -17.90 -17.89
C LYS A 102 1.28 -18.36 -17.53
N LYS A 103 2.05 -17.53 -16.82
CA LYS A 103 3.38 -17.91 -16.33
C LYS A 103 3.36 -19.11 -15.39
N LYS A 104 2.35 -19.22 -14.52
CA LYS A 104 2.20 -20.36 -13.62
C LYS A 104 1.89 -21.68 -14.32
N LYS A 105 1.25 -21.65 -15.50
CA LYS A 105 0.93 -22.85 -16.29
C LYS A 105 2.08 -23.33 -17.18
N ALA A 106 3.10 -22.50 -17.38
CA ALA A 106 4.26 -22.82 -18.22
C ALA A 106 5.42 -23.46 -17.43
N ILE A 107 5.21 -23.72 -16.14
CA ILE A 107 6.10 -24.41 -15.20
C ILE A 107 5.37 -25.66 -14.75
#